data_AF-A0AAP4F6Z9-F1
#
_entry.id   AF-A0AAP4F6Z9-F1
#
_cell.length_a   1.000
_cell.length_b   1.000
_cell.length_c   1.000
_cell.angle_alpha   90.00
_cell.angle_beta   90.00
_cell.angle_gamma   90.00
#
_symmetry.space_group_name_H-M   'P 1'
#
loop_
_entity.id
_entity.type
_entity.pdbx_description
1 polymer ?
#
loop_
_entity_poly.entity_id
_entity_poly.type
_entity_poly.pdbx_seq_one_letter_code
_entity_poly.pdbx_strand_id
1 'polypeptide(L)' 'MSSNLHPYRVATDNGEFVLMLSEDTQQAQFPAAQRVKPGLVESKDSPNKAARPRGRKRSTKKDEN' A
#
# COMPACT_ATOMS: atom_id res chain seq x y z
N MET A 1 23.86 7.87 16.17
CA MET A 1 23.58 8.33 14.79
C MET A 1 22.30 7.67 14.33
N SER A 2 21.26 8.44 14.06
CA SER A 2 20.02 7.89 13.50
C SER A 2 20.25 7.67 12.01
N SER A 3 20.43 6.42 11.59
CA SER A 3 20.50 6.09 10.17
C SER A 3 19.12 6.34 9.56
N ASN A 4 19.00 7.38 8.73
CA ASN A 4 17.76 7.67 8.02
C ASN A 4 17.50 6.53 7.03
N LEU A 5 16.56 5.65 7.37
CA LEU A 5 16.15 4.55 6.51
C LEU A 5 15.04 5.03 5.56
N HIS A 6 15.16 4.64 4.30
CA HIS A 6 14.20 4.94 3.26
C HIS A 6 13.75 3.66 2.57
N PRO A 7 12.48 3.58 2.12
CA PRO A 7 12.02 2.43 1.36
C PRO A 7 12.62 2.46 -0.06
N TYR A 8 13.26 1.37 -0.44
CA TYR A 8 13.80 1.14 -1.77
C TYR A 8 13.21 -0.13 -2.37
N ARG A 9 12.81 -0.06 -3.65
CA ARG A 9 12.42 -1.22 -4.44
C ARG A 9 13.68 -1.86 -5.02
N VAL A 10 13.90 -3.13 -4.71
CA VAL A 10 15.02 -3.96 -5.16
C VAL A 10 14.46 -5.07 -6.03
N ALA A 11 15.02 -5.25 -7.22
CA ALA A 11 14.72 -6.37 -8.09
C ALA A 11 15.74 -7.50 -7.87
N THR A 12 15.25 -8.72 -7.69
CA THR A 12 16.08 -9.94 -7.60
C THR A 12 15.52 -11.04 -8.49
N ASP A 13 16.24 -12.15 -8.60
CA ASP A 13 15.82 -13.33 -9.37
C ASP A 13 14.49 -13.91 -8.87
N ASN A 14 14.13 -13.68 -7.60
CA ASN A 14 12.88 -14.15 -6.99
C ASN A 14 11.73 -13.13 -7.11
N GLY A 15 11.97 -11.97 -7.74
CA GLY A 15 11.00 -10.89 -7.92
C GLY A 15 11.42 -9.56 -7.29
N GLU A 16 10.51 -8.60 -7.37
CA GLU A 16 10.69 -7.26 -6.79
C GLU A 16 10.18 -7.19 -5.35
N PHE A 17 10.99 -6.61 -4.46
CA PHE A 17 10.62 -6.39 -3.06
C PHE A 17 11.01 -4.99 -2.59
N VAL A 18 10.38 -4.53 -1.51
CA VAL A 18 10.65 -3.22 -0.91
C VAL A 18 11.37 -3.43 0.42
N LEU A 19 12.59 -2.88 0.55
CA LEU A 19 13.40 -2.91 1.76
C LEU A 19 13.64 -1.50 2.31
N MET A 20 13.75 -1.40 3.64
CA MET A 20 14.15 -0.17 4.31
C MET A 20 15.68 -0.14 4.38
N LEU A 21 16.32 0.68 3.55
CA LEU A 21 17.77 0.78 3.45
C LEU A 21 18.23 2.22 3.73
N SER A 22 19.46 2.37 4.22
CA SER A 22 20.15 3.66 4.18
C SER A 22 20.65 3.93 2.76
N GLU A 23 20.91 5.20 2.44
CA GLU A 23 21.50 5.58 1.14
C GLU A 23 22.82 4.85 0.87
N ASP A 24 23.66 4.72 1.90
CA ASP A 24 24.95 4.03 1.82
C ASP A 24 24.80 2.53 1.48
N THR A 25 23.90 1.83 2.19
CA THR A 25 23.66 0.40 1.94
C THR A 25 23.00 0.16 0.58
N GLN A 26 22.10 1.05 0.16
CA GLN A 26 21.51 0.97 -1.16
C GLN A 26 22.57 1.11 -2.25
N GLN A 27 23.45 2.10 -2.17
CA GLN A 27 24.47 2.32 -3.20
C GLN A 27 25.52 1.20 -3.24
N ALA A 28 25.87 0.62 -2.07
CA ALA A 28 26.87 -0.44 -1.97
C ALA A 28 26.36 -1.83 -2.40
N GLN A 29 25.14 -2.22 -2.01
CA GLN A 29 24.62 -3.58 -2.21
C GLN A 29 23.57 -3.66 -3.32
N PHE A 30 22.79 -2.60 -3.52
CA PHE A 30 21.66 -2.59 -4.46
C PHE A 30 21.66 -1.31 -5.32
N PRO A 31 22.69 -1.10 -6.15
CA PRO A 31 22.84 0.14 -6.93
C PRO A 31 21.68 0.37 -7.91
N ALA A 32 21.00 -0.70 -8.33
CA ALA A 32 19.81 -0.65 -9.19
C ALA A 32 18.50 -0.35 -8.42
N ALA A 33 18.54 -0.28 -7.08
CA ALA A 33 17.34 -0.08 -6.28
C ALA A 33 16.81 1.35 -6.39
N GLN A 34 15.49 1.50 -6.53
CA GLN A 34 14.84 2.79 -6.70
C GLN A 34 14.13 3.22 -5.43
N ARG A 35 14.33 4.47 -5.00
CA ARG A 35 13.67 5.00 -3.80
C ARG A 35 12.17 5.13 -4.04
N VAL A 36 11.39 4.47 -3.20
CA VAL A 36 9.93 4.55 -3.23
C VAL A 36 9.51 5.84 -2.52
N LYS A 37 8.78 6.72 -3.21
CA LYS A 37 8.25 7.94 -2.58
C LYS A 37 7.10 7.55 -1.63
N PRO A 38 7.19 7.86 -0.32
CA PRO A 38 6.09 7.62 0.60
C PRO A 38 4.90 8.50 0.16
N GLY A 39 3.81 7.88 -0.26
CA GLY A 39 2.60 8.58 -0.71
C GLY A 39 2.17 8.30 -2.15
N LEU A 40 3.01 7.65 -2.97
CA LEU A 40 2.51 7.01 -4.19
C LEU A 40 1.87 5.69 -3.75
N VAL A 41 0.61 5.77 -3.35
CA VAL A 41 -0.27 4.61 -3.22
C VAL A 41 -0.10 3.84 -4.54
N GLU A 42 0.60 2.70 -4.51
CA GLU A 42 0.47 1.73 -5.59
C GLU A 42 -1.03 1.55 -5.71
N SER A 43 -1.60 2.04 -6.82
CA SER A 43 -3.00 1.91 -7.12
C SER A 43 -3.28 0.41 -7.08
N LYS A 44 -3.70 -0.06 -5.90
CA LYS A 44 -4.51 -1.25 -5.76
C LYS A 44 -5.77 -0.87 -6.50
N ASP A 45 -5.73 -1.07 -7.82
CA ASP A 45 -6.87 -1.41 -8.62
C ASP A 45 -7.59 -2.51 -7.83
N SER A 46 -8.51 -2.07 -6.98
CA SER A 46 -9.38 -2.92 -6.21
C SER A 46 -10.66 -2.87 -7.02
N PRO A 47 -10.87 -3.77 -8.01
CA PRO A 47 -12.07 -3.70 -8.84
C PRO A 47 -13.34 -4.11 -8.09
N ASN A 48 -13.37 -4.09 -6.76
CA ASN A 48 -14.50 -4.65 -6.03
C ASN A 48 -14.78 -4.04 -4.65
N LYS A 49 -14.84 -2.70 -4.55
CA LYS A 49 -15.42 -2.03 -3.37
C LYS A 49 -16.88 -1.59 -3.57
N ALA A 50 -17.51 -1.97 -4.68
CA ALA A 50 -18.90 -1.61 -5.03
C ALA A 50 -19.94 -2.70 -4.68
N ALA A 51 -19.55 -3.91 -4.28
CA ALA A 51 -20.47 -5.04 -4.11
C ALA A 51 -20.90 -5.33 -2.65
N ARG A 52 -21.06 -4.32 -1.80
CA ARG A 52 -21.76 -4.50 -0.51
C ARG A 52 -23.19 -3.95 -0.62
N PRO A 53 -24.18 -4.77 -1.02
CA PRO A 53 -25.56 -4.40 -0.78
C PRO A 53 -25.73 -4.26 0.73
N ARG A 54 -26.05 -3.05 1.20
CA ARG A 54 -26.49 -2.82 2.59
C ARG A 54 -27.86 -3.48 2.76
N GLY A 55 -27.86 -4.79 2.93
CA GLY A 55 -29.01 -5.52 3.41
C GLY A 55 -29.33 -5.03 4.81
N ARG A 56 -30.53 -4.46 5.02
CA ARG A 56 -31.69 -5.19 5.54
C ARG A 56 -32.77 -4.18 5.95
N LYS A 57 -33.98 -4.41 5.46
CA LYS A 57 -35.20 -3.62 5.68
C LYS A 57 -35.47 -3.33 7.17
N ARG A 58 -35.91 -2.11 7.48
CA ARG A 58 -36.90 -1.85 8.54
C ARG A 58 -38.07 -1.11 7.92
N SER A 59 -39.14 -1.86 7.65
CA SER A 59 -40.48 -1.31 7.56
C SER A 59 -40.93 -0.96 8.98
N THR A 60 -41.00 0.31 9.31
CA THR A 60 -41.85 0.80 10.40
C THR A 60 -43.04 1.48 9.77
N LYS A 61 -44.05 0.66 9.44
CA LYS A 61 -45.44 1.10 9.51
C LYS A 61 -45.70 1.39 10.98
N LYS A 62 -46.04 2.63 11.33
CA LYS A 62 -46.78 2.93 12.54
C LYS A 62 -47.82 3.97 12.19
N ASP A 63 -49.05 3.48 12.13
CA ASP A 63 -50.30 4.21 12.27
C ASP A 63 -50.30 5.12 13.52
N GLU A 64 -51.29 6.03 13.55
CA GLU A 64 -51.62 7.08 14.53
C GLU A 64 -50.74 8.34 14.42
N ASN A 65 -51.26 9.52 14.06
CA ASN A 65 -52.49 10.19 14.51
C ASN A 65 -53.05 11.11 13.42
#